data_AF-A0A9P3PHP3-F1
#
_entry.id   AF-A0A9P3PHP3-F1
#
_cell.length_a   1.000
_cell.length_b   1.000
_cell.length_c   1.000
_cell.angle_alpha   90.00
_cell.angle_beta   90.00
_cell.angle_gamma   90.00
#
_symmetry.space_group_name_H-M   'P 1'
#
loop_
_entity.id
_entity.type
_entity.pdbx_description
1 polymer ?
#
loop_
_entity_poly.entity_id
_entity_poly.type
_entity_poly.pdbx_seq_one_letter_code
_entity_poly.pdbx_strand_id
1 'polypeptide(L)'
;MSSHTVSNASTTNPLRFLAQVALDPEKVLSNGIDSTFFGNWLLKTVPPSRNLPPNLHIECGHSSASCTSPTPLKRSSSSNGIHTSESPLKSNFSKSTKHLRKSARVLQKTRADIKAKRREYMTSALKIKTLDNSPVNNQQYAILRMVYDEITMYPSEAWMVLIAIVIHRSLKQVKNWFSNERQKQKTGEVVTIPSDIGERIRLRPPLLNLCQEWSDSLFEGILRVYHFKITHAP
;
A
#
# COMPACT_ATOMS: atom_id res chain seq x y z
N MET A 1 -30.09 -31.96 32.71
CA MET A 1 -28.75 -31.73 32.15
C MET A 1 -28.94 -31.21 30.74
N SER A 2 -28.99 -29.89 30.57
CA SER A 2 -29.24 -29.25 29.28
C SER A 2 -27.93 -28.69 28.76
N SER A 3 -27.37 -29.34 27.74
CA SER A 3 -26.15 -28.93 27.07
C SER A 3 -26.46 -27.78 26.13
N HIS A 4 -26.10 -26.55 26.52
CA HIS A 4 -26.06 -25.42 25.60
C HIS A 4 -24.80 -25.49 24.76
N THR A 5 -24.93 -25.93 23.51
CA THR A 5 -23.94 -25.71 22.45
C THR A 5 -23.93 -24.22 22.08
N VAL A 6 -22.93 -23.49 22.56
CA VAL A 6 -22.62 -22.13 22.12
C VAL A 6 -22.01 -22.22 20.73
N SER A 7 -22.78 -21.84 19.70
CA SER A 7 -22.27 -21.63 18.35
C SER A 7 -21.36 -20.39 18.37
N ASN A 8 -20.04 -20.61 18.33
CA ASN A 8 -19.07 -19.55 18.09
C ASN A 8 -19.30 -18.97 16.69
N ALA A 9 -20.01 -17.83 16.62
CA ALA A 9 -20.04 -17.00 15.43
C ALA A 9 -18.62 -16.48 15.20
N SER A 10 -17.89 -17.13 14.31
CA SER A 10 -16.58 -16.67 13.87
C SER A 10 -16.77 -15.33 13.16
N THR A 11 -16.44 -14.23 13.84
CA THR A 11 -16.23 -12.92 13.23
C THR A 11 -15.06 -13.02 12.25
N THR A 12 -15.32 -13.49 11.03
CA THR A 12 -14.40 -13.48 9.91
C THR A 12 -14.05 -12.03 9.59
N ASN A 13 -12.76 -11.71 9.77
CA ASN A 13 -12.18 -10.42 9.39
C ASN A 13 -12.60 -10.10 7.93
N PRO A 14 -13.12 -8.90 7.62
CA PRO A 14 -13.57 -8.54 6.28
C PRO A 14 -12.47 -8.69 5.22
N LEU A 15 -11.20 -8.51 5.58
CA LEU A 15 -10.08 -8.82 4.68
C LEU A 15 -9.98 -10.31 4.35
N ARG A 16 -10.29 -11.20 5.29
CA ARG A 16 -10.29 -12.64 5.04
C ARG A 16 -11.33 -12.99 3.99
N PHE A 17 -12.52 -12.41 4.09
CA PHE A 17 -13.56 -12.57 3.09
C PHE A 17 -13.14 -11.98 1.73
N LEU A 18 -12.59 -10.77 1.71
CA LEU A 18 -12.16 -10.12 0.46
C LEU A 18 -10.99 -10.85 -0.20
N ALA A 19 -10.02 -11.34 0.58
CA ALA A 19 -8.94 -12.18 0.08
C ALA A 19 -9.49 -13.50 -0.48
N GLN A 20 -10.47 -14.11 0.17
CA GLN A 20 -11.09 -15.35 -0.30
C GLN A 20 -11.89 -15.14 -1.60
N VAL A 21 -12.62 -14.04 -1.73
CA VAL A 21 -13.31 -13.64 -2.97
C VAL A 21 -12.32 -13.34 -4.10
N ALA A 22 -11.20 -12.67 -3.79
CA ALA A 22 -10.19 -12.33 -4.78
C ALA A 22 -9.38 -13.54 -5.28
N LEU A 23 -9.20 -14.55 -4.41
CA LEU A 23 -8.44 -15.76 -4.74
C LEU A 23 -9.30 -16.85 -5.41
N ASP A 24 -10.60 -16.94 -5.09
CA ASP A 24 -11.49 -18.01 -5.56
C ASP A 24 -12.92 -17.46 -5.83
N PRO A 25 -13.15 -16.72 -6.94
CA PRO A 25 -14.44 -16.07 -7.21
C PRO A 25 -15.59 -17.07 -7.42
N GLU A 26 -15.30 -18.28 -7.91
CA GLU A 26 -16.29 -19.32 -8.24
C GLU A 26 -16.88 -20.02 -6.99
N LYS A 27 -16.12 -20.11 -5.88
CA LYS A 27 -16.58 -20.82 -4.66
C LYS A 27 -17.53 -20.02 -3.78
N VAL A 28 -17.59 -18.70 -3.96
CA VAL A 28 -18.40 -17.83 -3.09
C VAL A 28 -19.89 -17.86 -3.49
N LEU A 29 -20.20 -18.27 -4.72
CA LEU A 29 -21.58 -18.41 -5.19
C LEU A 29 -22.30 -19.66 -4.64
N SER A 30 -21.57 -20.68 -4.15
CA SER A 30 -22.18 -21.93 -3.68
C SER A 30 -22.55 -21.94 -2.19
N ASN A 31 -22.02 -21.02 -1.39
CA ASN A 31 -22.33 -20.91 0.04
C ASN A 31 -23.16 -19.65 0.28
N GLY A 32 -24.49 -19.83 0.41
CA GLY A 32 -25.45 -18.76 0.65
C GLY A 32 -25.00 -17.78 1.75
N ILE A 33 -25.04 -16.49 1.43
CA ILE A 33 -24.57 -15.42 2.30
C ILE A 33 -25.72 -15.03 3.26
N ASP A 34 -25.61 -15.40 4.53
CA ASP A 34 -26.54 -14.94 5.57
C ASP A 34 -26.35 -13.44 5.86
N SER A 35 -27.43 -12.69 5.69
CA SER A 35 -27.49 -11.22 5.75
C SER A 35 -27.29 -10.63 7.15
N THR A 36 -27.18 -11.45 8.20
CA THR A 36 -27.06 -11.03 9.61
C THR A 36 -25.63 -10.71 10.06
N PHE A 37 -24.64 -10.89 9.19
CA PHE A 37 -23.22 -10.85 9.57
C PHE A 37 -22.61 -9.45 9.77
N PHE A 38 -23.20 -8.38 9.22
CA PHE A 38 -22.51 -7.09 9.02
C PHE A 38 -23.01 -5.90 9.87
N GLY A 39 -24.07 -6.05 10.66
CA GLY A 39 -24.69 -4.94 11.40
C GLY A 39 -23.89 -4.35 12.57
N ASN A 40 -22.88 -5.06 13.08
CA ASN A 40 -22.21 -4.68 14.33
C ASN A 40 -20.98 -3.77 14.18
N TRP A 41 -20.57 -3.43 12.95
CA TRP A 41 -19.30 -2.71 12.73
C TRP A 41 -19.44 -1.18 12.65
N LEU A 42 -20.65 -0.67 12.37
CA LEU A 42 -20.90 0.77 12.18
C LEU A 42 -21.16 1.59 13.46
N LEU A 43 -21.24 0.97 14.64
CA LEU A 43 -21.71 1.65 15.86
C LEU A 43 -20.66 1.87 16.96
N LYS A 44 -19.37 1.61 16.74
CA LYS A 44 -18.34 1.74 17.79
C LYS A 44 -17.35 2.87 17.55
N THR A 45 -17.85 4.11 17.52
CA THR A 45 -17.01 5.31 17.74
C THR A 45 -17.69 6.24 18.73
N VAL A 46 -17.55 5.95 20.03
CA VAL A 46 -17.78 6.94 21.09
C VAL A 46 -16.54 7.85 21.13
N PRO A 47 -16.68 9.18 20.97
CA PRO A 47 -15.55 10.09 21.06
C PRO A 47 -15.11 10.25 22.52
N PRO A 48 -13.82 10.13 22.86
CA PRO A 48 -13.35 10.52 24.18
C PRO A 48 -13.37 12.05 24.33
N SER A 49 -13.89 12.46 25.48
CA SER A 49 -14.07 13.82 25.97
C SER A 49 -12.77 14.65 25.95
N ARG A 50 -12.96 15.96 25.71
CA ARG A 50 -11.93 17.01 25.66
C ARG A 50 -11.27 17.20 27.02
N ASN A 51 -9.94 17.12 27.05
CA ASN A 51 -9.13 17.76 28.09
C ASN A 51 -8.11 18.68 27.40
N LEU A 52 -8.31 19.99 27.58
CA LEU A 52 -7.38 21.07 27.22
C LEU A 52 -6.27 21.16 28.27
N PRO A 53 -4.99 21.29 27.86
CA PRO A 53 -3.99 21.97 28.66
C PRO A 53 -3.64 23.37 28.09
N PRO A 54 -3.15 24.29 28.94
CA PRO A 54 -3.03 25.70 28.63
C PRO A 54 -1.70 26.09 27.95
N ASN A 55 -1.78 27.16 27.15
CA ASN A 55 -0.77 28.18 26.85
C ASN A 55 0.71 27.80 26.98
N LEU A 56 1.37 27.60 25.84
CA LEU A 56 2.81 27.71 25.67
C LEU A 56 3.10 28.89 24.72
N HIS A 57 3.44 30.01 25.34
CA HIS A 57 3.97 31.21 24.69
C HIS A 57 5.38 30.91 24.16
N ILE A 58 5.57 30.99 22.84
CA ILE A 58 6.90 30.86 22.20
C ILE A 58 7.38 32.27 21.89
N GLU A 59 8.49 32.64 22.53
CA GLU A 59 9.19 33.90 22.37
C GLU A 59 9.93 33.92 21.02
N CYS A 60 9.55 34.83 20.12
CA CYS A 60 10.20 35.01 18.82
C CYS A 60 11.53 35.77 18.97
N GLY A 61 12.59 35.01 19.25
CA GLY A 61 13.97 35.49 19.16
C GLY A 61 14.39 35.72 17.71
N HIS A 62 14.64 36.98 17.38
CA HIS A 62 15.21 37.42 16.12
C HIS A 62 16.67 36.96 16.02
N SER A 63 17.02 36.28 14.94
CA SER A 63 18.42 36.11 14.54
C SER A 63 18.53 36.19 13.03
N SER A 64 18.97 37.37 12.61
CA SER A 64 19.49 37.72 11.30
C SER A 64 20.61 36.77 10.92
N ALA A 65 20.39 35.93 9.90
CA ALA A 65 21.42 35.13 9.29
C ALA A 65 21.62 35.55 7.83
N SER A 66 22.86 35.92 7.55
CA SER A 66 23.40 36.47 6.32
C SER A 66 23.25 35.55 5.11
N CYS A 67 22.94 36.18 3.98
CA CYS A 67 23.09 35.61 2.64
C CYS A 67 24.55 35.23 2.37
N THR A 68 24.83 33.94 2.24
CA THR A 68 26.03 33.44 1.53
C THR A 68 25.61 32.44 0.47
N SER A 69 26.08 32.71 -0.73
CA SER A 69 25.81 32.04 -2.00
C SER A 69 26.29 30.58 -2.02
N PRO A 70 25.55 29.65 -2.65
CA PRO A 70 26.03 28.30 -2.87
C PRO A 70 27.03 28.27 -4.04
N THR A 71 28.25 27.83 -3.74
CA THR A 71 29.29 27.48 -4.72
C THR A 71 28.98 26.09 -5.32
N PRO A 72 28.96 25.93 -6.65
CA PRO A 72 28.76 24.61 -7.26
C PRO A 72 30.03 23.75 -7.16
N LEU A 73 29.90 22.60 -6.49
CA LEU A 73 30.93 21.56 -6.41
C LEU A 73 31.16 20.92 -7.79
N LYS A 74 32.33 21.18 -8.36
CA LYS A 74 32.99 20.36 -9.38
C LYS A 74 33.41 19.01 -8.77
N ARG A 75 33.24 17.92 -9.53
CA ARG A 75 34.02 16.65 -9.58
C ARG A 75 33.10 15.51 -10.03
N SER A 76 33.46 14.53 -10.87
CA SER A 76 34.63 14.24 -11.68
C SER A 76 34.21 13.23 -12.73
N SER A 77 34.70 13.36 -13.95
CA SER A 77 34.67 12.32 -14.97
C SER A 77 35.64 11.20 -14.58
N SER A 78 35.16 9.98 -14.39
CA SER A 78 36.02 8.80 -14.28
C SER A 78 36.00 8.05 -15.62
N SER A 79 36.93 8.40 -16.49
CA SER A 79 37.34 7.60 -17.63
C SER A 79 38.44 6.64 -17.20
N ASN A 80 38.15 5.34 -17.11
CA ASN A 80 39.18 4.31 -17.08
C ASN A 80 39.02 3.46 -18.34
N GLY A 81 39.85 3.77 -19.34
CA GLY A 81 40.35 2.76 -20.26
C GLY A 81 41.68 2.26 -19.72
N ILE A 82 41.96 0.97 -19.90
CA ILE A 82 43.15 0.45 -20.59
C ILE A 82 43.09 -1.08 -20.63
N HIS A 83 43.45 -1.55 -21.81
CA HIS A 83 43.74 -2.91 -22.23
C HIS A 83 44.60 -3.73 -21.25
N THR A 84 44.37 -5.03 -21.22
CA THR A 84 45.47 -6.02 -21.25
C THR A 84 44.97 -7.38 -21.72
N SER A 85 45.87 -8.02 -22.45
CA SER A 85 45.73 -9.12 -23.38
C SER A 85 45.81 -10.50 -22.73
N GLU A 86 45.17 -11.46 -23.43
CA GLU A 86 45.61 -12.84 -23.68
C GLU A 86 45.88 -13.83 -22.51
N SER A 87 44.95 -14.79 -22.36
CA SER A 87 45.26 -16.23 -22.23
C SER A 87 43.97 -17.06 -22.38
N PRO A 88 43.82 -17.90 -23.43
CA PRO A 88 42.63 -18.70 -23.63
C PRO A 88 42.81 -20.12 -23.06
N LEU A 89 42.50 -20.30 -21.78
CA LEU A 89 42.26 -21.65 -21.25
C LEU A 89 40.82 -22.05 -21.59
N LYS A 90 40.71 -22.83 -22.67
CA LYS A 90 39.49 -23.50 -23.14
C LYS A 90 38.92 -24.41 -22.04
N SER A 91 37.98 -23.90 -21.24
CA SER A 91 37.11 -24.75 -20.44
C SER A 91 35.92 -25.18 -21.30
N ASN A 92 36.02 -26.39 -21.85
CA ASN A 92 34.91 -27.08 -22.48
C ASN A 92 33.94 -27.57 -21.40
N PHE A 93 33.16 -26.67 -20.79
CA PHE A 93 32.07 -27.08 -19.91
C PHE A 93 30.77 -26.31 -20.16
N SER A 94 29.73 -27.13 -20.38
CA SER A 94 28.30 -26.87 -20.20
C SER A 94 27.53 -26.16 -21.32
N LYS A 95 26.98 -26.99 -22.22
CA LYS A 95 25.88 -26.66 -23.15
C LYS A 95 24.51 -26.46 -22.46
N SER A 96 24.44 -26.07 -21.18
CA SER A 96 23.19 -25.93 -20.41
C SER A 96 22.90 -24.50 -19.93
N THR A 97 23.09 -23.49 -20.78
CA THR A 97 22.84 -22.06 -20.42
C THR A 97 21.64 -21.44 -21.15
N LYS A 98 21.00 -22.18 -22.07
CA LYS A 98 19.93 -21.63 -22.92
C LYS A 98 18.57 -21.55 -22.23
N HIS A 99 18.25 -22.45 -21.29
CA HIS A 99 16.97 -22.44 -20.57
C HIS A 99 16.89 -21.36 -19.48
N LEU A 100 17.98 -21.13 -18.73
CA LEU A 100 18.00 -20.12 -17.65
C LEU A 100 17.82 -18.68 -18.19
N ARG A 101 18.39 -18.38 -19.36
CA ARG A 101 18.27 -17.06 -20.01
C ARG A 101 16.84 -16.73 -20.47
N LYS A 102 16.04 -17.75 -20.84
CA LYS A 102 14.65 -17.55 -21.24
C LYS A 102 13.80 -17.12 -20.03
N SER A 103 13.98 -17.73 -18.87
CA SER A 103 13.27 -17.38 -17.63
C SER A 103 13.58 -15.96 -17.15
N ALA A 104 14.87 -15.56 -17.18
CA ALA A 104 15.28 -14.22 -16.77
C ALA A 104 14.69 -13.12 -17.65
N ARG A 105 14.61 -13.36 -18.97
CA ARG A 105 13.99 -12.42 -19.92
C ARG A 105 12.49 -12.25 -19.67
N VAL A 106 11.78 -13.34 -19.35
CA VAL A 106 10.35 -13.28 -19.03
C VAL A 106 10.12 -12.43 -17.77
N LEU A 107 10.86 -12.69 -16.70
CA LEU A 107 10.74 -11.91 -15.45
C LEU A 107 11.06 -10.41 -15.66
N GLN A 108 12.08 -10.11 -16.47
CA GLN A 108 12.41 -8.71 -16.83
C GLN A 108 11.27 -8.03 -17.59
N LYS A 109 10.64 -8.74 -18.53
CA LYS A 109 9.49 -8.23 -19.28
C LYS A 109 8.32 -7.95 -18.33
N THR A 110 7.95 -8.90 -17.47
CA THR A 110 6.86 -8.70 -16.48
C THR A 110 7.13 -7.51 -15.57
N ARG A 111 8.37 -7.34 -15.09
CA ARG A 111 8.75 -6.17 -14.27
C ARG A 111 8.65 -4.85 -15.05
N ALA A 112 9.02 -4.84 -16.33
CA ALA A 112 8.88 -3.67 -17.19
C ALA A 112 7.41 -3.32 -17.42
N ASP A 113 6.57 -4.33 -17.64
CA ASP A 113 5.13 -4.18 -17.86
C ASP A 113 4.44 -3.60 -16.60
N ILE A 114 4.76 -4.12 -15.41
CA ILE A 114 4.25 -3.59 -14.14
C ILE A 114 4.67 -2.13 -13.93
N LYS A 115 5.94 -1.80 -14.20
CA LYS A 115 6.43 -0.41 -14.11
C LYS A 115 5.74 0.50 -15.12
N ALA A 116 5.47 0.03 -16.33
CA ALA A 116 4.71 0.78 -17.33
C ALA A 116 3.29 1.07 -16.83
N LYS A 117 2.60 0.06 -16.30
CA LYS A 117 1.26 0.19 -15.72
C LYS A 117 1.22 1.19 -14.56
N ARG A 118 2.22 1.16 -13.67
CA ARG A 118 2.36 2.15 -12.59
C ARG A 118 2.49 3.59 -13.09
N ARG A 119 3.22 3.81 -14.19
CA ARG A 119 3.32 5.15 -14.82
C ARG A 119 1.98 5.61 -15.38
N GLU A 120 1.23 4.71 -16.00
CA GLU A 120 -0.12 5.00 -16.49
C GLU A 120 -1.06 5.36 -15.33
N TYR A 121 -1.06 4.58 -14.25
CA TYR A 121 -1.84 4.92 -13.06
C TYR A 121 -1.40 6.24 -12.43
N MET A 122 -0.10 6.51 -12.36
CA MET A 122 0.42 7.79 -11.86
C MET A 122 -0.11 8.97 -12.68
N THR A 123 -0.01 8.89 -14.02
CA THR A 123 -0.55 9.94 -14.89
C THR A 123 -2.06 10.10 -14.77
N SER A 124 -2.80 9.01 -14.55
CA SER A 124 -4.24 9.02 -14.31
C SER A 124 -4.59 9.70 -12.98
N ALA A 125 -3.87 9.36 -11.90
CA ALA A 125 -4.09 9.96 -10.58
C ALA A 125 -3.76 11.46 -10.55
N LEU A 126 -2.73 11.90 -11.30
CA LEU A 126 -2.38 13.32 -11.41
C LEU A 126 -3.43 14.16 -12.15
N LYS A 127 -4.27 13.54 -12.98
CA LYS A 127 -5.39 14.23 -13.65
C LYS A 127 -6.57 14.50 -12.69
N ILE A 128 -6.63 13.82 -11.55
CA ILE A 128 -7.71 13.99 -10.58
C ILE A 128 -7.53 15.35 -9.88
N LYS A 129 -8.37 16.30 -10.26
CA LYS A 129 -8.44 17.62 -9.62
C LYS A 129 -9.48 17.58 -8.50
N THR A 130 -9.04 17.89 -7.29
CA THR A 130 -9.89 18.05 -6.11
C THR A 130 -9.60 19.37 -5.46
N LEU A 131 -10.62 20.00 -4.87
CA LEU A 131 -10.43 21.20 -4.07
C LEU A 131 -9.42 20.92 -2.95
N ASP A 132 -8.39 21.76 -2.86
CA ASP A 132 -7.40 21.70 -1.79
C ASP A 132 -8.10 21.83 -0.42
N ASN A 133 -7.66 21.06 0.56
CA ASN A 133 -8.23 21.01 1.91
C ASN A 133 -9.71 20.57 2.01
N SER A 134 -10.32 20.09 0.92
CA SER A 134 -11.64 19.48 0.98
C SER A 134 -11.64 18.28 1.94
N PRO A 135 -12.56 18.22 2.92
CA PRO A 135 -12.65 17.10 3.83
C PRO A 135 -12.99 15.81 3.07
N VAL A 136 -12.49 14.69 3.59
CA VAL A 136 -12.75 13.35 3.07
C VAL A 136 -14.18 12.94 3.46
N ASN A 137 -14.97 12.44 2.50
CA ASN A 137 -16.32 11.92 2.79
C ASN A 137 -16.23 10.61 3.60
N ASN A 138 -17.28 10.24 4.34
CA ASN A 138 -17.39 9.01 5.13
C ASN A 138 -16.99 7.75 4.34
N GLN A 139 -17.42 7.62 3.08
CA GLN A 139 -17.07 6.47 2.23
C GLN A 139 -15.56 6.42 1.95
N GLN A 140 -14.99 7.56 1.53
CA GLN A 140 -13.56 7.69 1.25
C GLN A 140 -12.74 7.46 2.53
N TYR A 141 -13.22 7.95 3.66
CA TYR A 141 -12.61 7.77 4.97
C TYR A 141 -12.60 6.30 5.39
N ALA A 142 -13.71 5.57 5.18
CA ALA A 142 -13.79 4.15 5.48
C ALA A 142 -12.77 3.32 4.69
N ILE A 143 -12.52 3.66 3.43
CA ILE A 143 -11.49 3.01 2.60
C ILE A 143 -10.09 3.32 3.10
N LEU A 144 -9.80 4.59 3.37
CA LEU A 144 -8.50 5.01 3.91
C LEU A 144 -8.22 4.34 5.26
N ARG A 145 -9.24 4.22 6.12
CA ARG A 145 -9.16 3.50 7.39
C ARG A 145 -8.92 2.02 7.21
N MET A 146 -9.69 1.35 6.35
CA MET A 146 -9.47 -0.07 6.05
C MET A 146 -8.04 -0.32 5.61
N VAL A 147 -7.49 0.49 4.69
CA VAL A 147 -6.09 0.33 4.29
C VAL A 147 -5.14 0.55 5.48
N TYR A 148 -5.35 1.60 6.27
CA TYR A 148 -4.46 1.95 7.38
C TYR A 148 -4.46 0.93 8.52
N ASP A 149 -5.64 0.52 8.95
CA ASP A 149 -5.87 -0.32 10.13
C ASP A 149 -5.63 -1.80 9.82
N GLU A 150 -5.94 -2.22 8.59
CA GLU A 150 -5.97 -3.64 8.24
C GLU A 150 -4.82 -4.05 7.30
N ILE A 151 -4.39 -3.18 6.39
CA ILE A 151 -3.36 -3.52 5.38
C ILE A 151 -1.99 -2.98 5.76
N THR A 152 -1.84 -1.65 5.79
CA THR A 152 -0.56 -0.97 6.00
C THR A 152 -0.70 0.48 6.40
N MET A 153 0.13 0.91 7.35
CA MET A 153 0.31 2.33 7.70
C MET A 153 1.24 3.07 6.73
N TYR A 154 1.99 2.32 5.91
CA TYR A 154 3.03 2.82 5.01
C TYR A 154 2.80 2.30 3.59
N PRO A 155 1.67 2.68 2.95
CA PRO A 155 1.43 2.28 1.56
C PRO A 155 2.56 2.81 0.67
N SER A 156 2.99 1.99 -0.29
CA SER A 156 3.95 2.41 -1.32
C SER A 156 3.35 3.52 -2.17
N GLU A 157 4.18 4.24 -2.92
CA GLU A 157 3.67 5.27 -3.83
C GLU A 157 2.72 4.69 -4.89
N ALA A 158 3.03 3.51 -5.44
CA ALA A 158 2.14 2.81 -6.36
C ALA A 158 0.77 2.52 -5.72
N TRP A 159 0.74 2.12 -4.45
CA TRP A 159 -0.52 1.87 -3.73
C TRP A 159 -1.27 3.16 -3.40
N MET A 160 -0.57 4.23 -3.02
CA MET A 160 -1.20 5.54 -2.82
C MET A 160 -1.86 6.07 -4.11
N VAL A 161 -1.25 5.83 -5.27
CA VAL A 161 -1.82 6.13 -6.58
C VAL A 161 -3.10 5.33 -6.82
N LEU A 162 -3.11 4.02 -6.54
CA LEU A 162 -4.30 3.18 -6.67
C LEU A 162 -5.44 3.64 -5.75
N ILE A 163 -5.12 3.96 -4.48
CA ILE A 163 -6.08 4.52 -3.53
C ILE A 163 -6.68 5.81 -4.09
N ALA A 164 -5.84 6.73 -4.57
CA ALA A 164 -6.26 8.02 -5.13
C ALA A 164 -7.26 7.87 -6.29
N ILE A 165 -6.99 6.91 -7.20
CA ILE A 165 -7.88 6.58 -8.31
C ILE A 165 -9.22 6.05 -7.80
N VAL A 166 -9.21 5.07 -6.89
CA VAL A 166 -10.44 4.41 -6.40
C VAL A 166 -11.34 5.37 -5.63
N ILE A 167 -10.79 6.24 -4.77
CA ILE A 167 -11.60 7.16 -3.96
C ILE A 167 -11.86 8.50 -4.65
N HIS A 168 -11.37 8.67 -5.88
CA HIS A 168 -11.42 9.91 -6.66
C HIS A 168 -10.88 11.13 -5.88
N ARG A 169 -9.71 10.98 -5.26
CA ARG A 169 -9.01 12.09 -4.56
C ARG A 169 -7.62 12.30 -5.13
N SER A 170 -7.12 13.53 -5.02
CA SER A 170 -5.75 13.83 -5.46
C SER A 170 -4.72 13.02 -4.66
N LEU A 171 -3.64 12.62 -5.33
CA LEU A 171 -2.55 11.87 -4.69
C LEU A 171 -1.94 12.62 -3.49
N LYS A 172 -1.87 13.95 -3.56
CA LYS A 172 -1.39 14.81 -2.47
C LYS A 172 -2.25 14.66 -1.21
N GLN A 173 -3.57 14.66 -1.37
CA GLN A 173 -4.50 14.48 -0.24
C GLN A 173 -4.35 13.10 0.40
N VAL A 174 -4.19 12.05 -0.41
CA VAL A 174 -3.95 10.69 0.09
C VAL A 174 -2.64 10.64 0.89
N LYS A 175 -1.54 11.17 0.34
CA LYS A 175 -0.23 11.25 1.02
C LYS A 175 -0.34 11.98 2.37
N ASN A 176 -1.00 13.14 2.38
CA ASN A 176 -1.20 13.94 3.59
C ASN A 176 -2.05 13.20 4.63
N TRP A 177 -3.12 12.52 4.20
CA TRP A 177 -3.97 11.76 5.11
C TRP A 177 -3.18 10.68 5.85
N PHE A 178 -2.43 9.83 5.13
CA PHE A 178 -1.61 8.79 5.75
C PHE A 178 -0.50 9.37 6.64
N SER A 179 0.07 10.52 6.26
CA SER A 179 1.07 11.21 7.09
C SER A 179 0.47 11.67 8.42
N ASN A 180 -0.67 12.37 8.36
CA ASN A 180 -1.36 12.87 9.54
C ASN A 180 -1.82 11.72 10.45
N GLU A 181 -2.28 10.61 9.86
CA GLU A 181 -2.78 9.48 10.64
C GLU A 181 -1.66 8.78 11.41
N ARG A 182 -0.46 8.65 10.80
CA ARG A 182 0.74 8.16 11.51
C ARG A 182 1.23 9.11 12.61
N GLN A 183 1.04 10.41 12.47
CA GLN A 183 1.42 11.37 13.51
C GLN A 183 0.48 11.29 14.72
N LYS A 184 -0.82 11.05 14.47
CA LYS A 184 -1.82 10.82 15.53
C LYS A 184 -1.59 9.51 16.25
N GLN A 185 -1.31 8.44 15.50
CA GLN A 185 -1.12 7.10 16.04
C GLN A 185 0.36 6.71 15.99
N LYS A 186 1.05 6.87 17.12
CA LYS A 186 2.50 6.63 17.24
C LYS A 186 2.91 5.15 17.23
N THR A 187 1.95 4.22 17.10
CA THR A 187 2.18 2.79 17.28
C THR A 187 1.50 1.97 16.20
N GLY A 188 2.23 1.01 15.65
CA GLY A 188 1.67 -0.05 14.83
C GLY A 188 2.79 -0.92 14.28
N GLU A 189 2.65 -2.22 14.47
CA GLU A 189 3.61 -3.20 13.99
C GLU A 189 3.46 -3.39 12.48
N VAL A 190 4.59 -3.39 11.77
CA VAL A 190 4.64 -3.66 10.34
C VAL A 190 5.79 -4.59 10.01
N VAL A 191 5.52 -5.58 9.17
CA VAL A 191 6.49 -6.51 8.62
C VAL A 191 6.81 -6.08 7.20
N THR A 192 8.08 -6.09 6.84
CA THR A 192 8.51 -5.77 5.47
C THR A 192 8.72 -7.05 4.68
N ILE A 193 7.97 -7.21 3.59
CA ILE A 193 8.09 -8.37 2.68
C ILE A 193 8.50 -7.91 1.27
N PRO A 194 9.17 -8.76 0.48
CA PRO A 194 9.38 -8.50 -0.94
C PRO A 194 8.06 -8.70 -1.71
N SER A 195 7.75 -7.77 -2.60
CA SER A 195 6.66 -7.85 -3.57
C SER A 195 7.12 -8.64 -4.81
N ASP A 196 6.19 -8.95 -5.72
CA ASP A 196 6.40 -9.71 -6.97
C ASP A 196 7.50 -9.11 -7.87
N ILE A 197 7.63 -7.79 -7.86
CA ILE A 197 8.67 -7.04 -8.58
C ILE A 197 10.00 -6.93 -7.81
N GLY A 198 10.07 -7.44 -6.58
CA GLY A 198 11.23 -7.35 -5.69
C GLY A 198 11.31 -6.05 -4.87
N GLU A 199 10.26 -5.23 -4.87
CA GLU A 199 10.18 -4.05 -4.02
C GLU A 199 9.76 -4.40 -2.60
N ARG A 200 10.27 -3.66 -1.62
CA ARG A 200 9.93 -3.89 -0.22
C ARG A 200 8.63 -3.18 0.12
N ILE A 201 7.60 -3.95 0.47
CA ILE A 201 6.32 -3.43 0.95
C ILE A 201 6.19 -3.69 2.44
N ARG A 202 5.53 -2.78 3.16
CA ARG A 202 5.27 -2.89 4.59
C ARG A 202 3.82 -3.28 4.79
N LEU A 203 3.56 -4.34 5.53
CA LEU A 203 2.23 -4.89 5.79
C LEU A 203 2.03 -5.13 7.28
N ARG A 204 0.77 -5.14 7.73
CA ARG A 204 0.46 -5.55 9.10
C ARG A 204 0.59 -7.07 9.27
N PRO A 205 1.10 -7.57 10.41
CA PRO A 205 1.29 -9.00 10.64
C PRO A 205 0.04 -9.89 10.40
N PRO A 206 -1.19 -9.51 10.84
CA PRO A 206 -2.37 -10.35 10.64
C PRO A 206 -2.67 -10.65 9.17
N LEU A 207 -2.25 -9.77 8.27
CA LEU A 207 -2.47 -9.87 6.84
C LEU A 207 -1.63 -10.97 6.19
N LEU A 208 -0.44 -11.24 6.75
CA LEU A 208 0.47 -12.26 6.23
C LEU A 208 -0.09 -13.68 6.40
N ASN A 209 -0.99 -13.87 7.37
CA ASN A 209 -1.69 -15.15 7.56
C ASN A 209 -2.76 -15.42 6.47
N LEU A 210 -3.17 -14.38 5.73
CA LEU A 210 -4.22 -14.49 4.72
C LEU A 210 -3.65 -14.67 3.32
N CYS A 211 -2.57 -13.95 3.00
CA CYS A 211 -1.94 -14.01 1.69
C CYS A 211 -0.44 -13.74 1.81
N GLN A 212 0.35 -14.67 1.26
CA GLN A 212 1.82 -14.61 1.32
C GLN A 212 2.40 -13.73 0.20
N GLU A 213 1.72 -13.63 -0.94
CA GLU A 213 2.17 -12.89 -2.11
C GLU A 213 1.31 -11.65 -2.35
N TRP A 214 1.92 -10.47 -2.22
CA TRP A 214 1.24 -9.18 -2.40
C TRP A 214 1.73 -8.47 -3.65
N SER A 215 0.77 -8.16 -4.53
CA SER A 215 0.96 -7.44 -5.78
C SER A 215 0.04 -6.23 -5.85
N ASP A 216 0.35 -5.31 -6.77
CA ASP A 216 -0.50 -4.14 -7.03
C ASP A 216 -1.91 -4.54 -7.49
N SER A 217 -2.02 -5.59 -8.29
CA SER A 217 -3.30 -6.09 -8.81
C SER A 217 -4.20 -6.64 -7.70
N LEU A 218 -3.62 -7.40 -6.75
CA LEU A 218 -4.36 -7.90 -5.58
C LEU A 218 -4.86 -6.74 -4.73
N PHE A 219 -3.96 -5.79 -4.42
CA PHE A 219 -4.31 -4.61 -3.63
C PHE A 219 -5.41 -3.77 -4.30
N GLU A 220 -5.32 -3.54 -5.61
CA GLU A 220 -6.35 -2.86 -6.41
C GLU A 220 -7.70 -3.59 -6.35
N GLY A 221 -7.70 -4.92 -6.47
CA GLY A 221 -8.89 -5.75 -6.35
C GLY A 221 -9.58 -5.59 -4.99
N ILE A 222 -8.81 -5.70 -3.90
CA ILE A 222 -9.32 -5.51 -2.54
C ILE A 222 -9.95 -4.11 -2.38
N LEU A 223 -9.28 -3.07 -2.86
CA LEU A 223 -9.80 -1.70 -2.81
C LEU A 223 -11.12 -1.55 -3.55
N ARG A 224 -11.21 -2.08 -4.79
CA ARG A 224 -12.41 -1.95 -5.62
C ARG A 224 -13.60 -2.71 -5.04
N VAL A 225 -13.38 -3.95 -4.57
CA VAL A 225 -14.45 -4.74 -3.94
C VAL A 225 -14.92 -4.05 -2.66
N TYR A 226 -14.00 -3.55 -1.82
CA TYR A 226 -14.37 -2.85 -0.60
C TYR A 226 -15.10 -1.52 -0.88
N HIS A 227 -14.63 -0.73 -1.84
CA HIS A 227 -15.32 0.48 -2.30
C HIS A 227 -16.73 0.15 -2.79
N PHE A 228 -16.89 -0.87 -3.64
CA PHE A 228 -18.19 -1.31 -4.13
C PHE A 228 -19.14 -1.68 -2.97
N LYS A 229 -18.65 -2.43 -1.99
CA LYS A 229 -19.42 -2.82 -0.80
C LYS A 229 -19.90 -1.62 0.01
N ILE A 230 -19.07 -0.60 0.21
CA ILE A 230 -19.46 0.59 0.98
C ILE A 230 -20.46 1.45 0.20
N THR A 231 -20.31 1.55 -1.12
CA THR A 231 -21.20 2.37 -1.96
C THR A 231 -22.58 1.75 -2.13
N HIS A 232 -22.69 0.42 -2.07
CA HIS A 232 -23.95 -0.32 -2.26
C HIS A 232 -24.46 -0.99 -0.98
N ALA A 233 -23.88 -0.67 0.17
CA ALA A 233 -24.46 -1.10 1.44
C ALA A 233 -25.82 -0.37 1.65
N PRO A 234 -26.91 -1.11 1.90
CA PRO A 234 -28.23 -0.53 2.14
C PRO A 234 -28.30 0.27 3.44
#